data_AF-G4QH56-F1
#
_entry.id   AF-G4QH56-F1
#
_cell.length_a   1.000
_cell.length_b   1.000
_cell.length_c   1.000
_cell.angle_alpha   90.00
_cell.angle_beta   90.00
_cell.angle_gamma   90.00
#
_symmetry.space_group_name_H-M   'P 1'
#
loop_
_entity.id
_entity.type
_entity.pdbx_description
1 polymer ?
#
loop_
_entity_poly.entity_id
_entity_poly.type
_entity_poly.pdbx_seq_one_letter_code
_entity_poly.pdbx_strand_id
1 'polypeptide(L)' 'MLDTTESDDVGTVEFVATYSIDGDFFAMHELSSFIKQDGNWYYTSGLTKEKSGQITPTRNDPCPCGSGKKYKKCCLA' A
#
# COMPACT_ATOMS: atom_id res chain seq x y z
N MET A 1 5.05 -3.37 -0.37
CA MET A 1 4.80 -4.78 -0.01
C MET A 1 5.59 -5.05 1.26
N LEU A 2 4.91 -5.47 2.31
CA LEU A 2 5.47 -5.62 3.66
C LEU A 2 5.68 -7.10 3.99
N ASP A 3 4.66 -7.93 3.76
CA ASP A 3 4.71 -9.37 4.02
C ASP A 3 3.84 -10.15 3.03
N THR A 4 4.13 -11.45 2.89
CA THR A 4 3.35 -12.38 2.10
C THR A 4 3.35 -13.78 2.68
N THR A 5 2.19 -14.44 2.60
CA THR A 5 2.08 -15.88 2.84
C THR A 5 1.46 -16.58 1.63
N GLU A 6 1.89 -17.80 1.36
CA GLU A 6 1.32 -18.66 0.31
C GLU A 6 1.29 -20.10 0.85
N SER A 7 0.15 -20.76 0.75
CA SER A 7 -0.06 -22.16 1.10
C SER A 7 -1.03 -22.78 0.10
N ASP A 8 -0.50 -23.58 -0.82
CA ASP A 8 -1.21 -24.25 -1.92
C ASP A 8 -2.16 -23.31 -2.68
N ASP A 9 -3.41 -23.25 -2.23
CA ASP A 9 -4.51 -22.53 -2.86
C ASP A 9 -4.96 -21.28 -2.09
N VAL A 10 -4.23 -20.86 -1.06
CA VAL A 10 -4.53 -19.66 -0.26
C VAL A 10 -3.27 -18.81 -0.11
N GLY A 11 -3.40 -17.49 -0.15
CA GLY A 11 -2.30 -16.57 0.07
C GLY A 11 -2.75 -15.26 0.69
N THR A 12 -1.81 -14.54 1.29
CA THR A 12 -2.05 -13.19 1.80
C THR A 12 -0.94 -12.24 1.38
N VAL A 13 -1.28 -10.95 1.26
CA VAL A 13 -0.33 -9.88 0.98
C VAL A 13 -0.61 -8.71 1.91
N GLU A 14 0.37 -8.32 2.73
CA GLU A 14 0.33 -7.08 3.49
C GLU A 14 1.05 -5.97 2.70
N PHE A 15 0.39 -4.85 2.45
CA PHE A 15 0.99 -3.75 1.71
C PHE A 15 0.47 -2.38 2.16
N VAL A 16 1.24 -1.36 1.81
CA VAL A 16 0.80 0.04 1.88
C VAL A 16 0.73 0.57 0.46
N ALA A 17 -0.45 1.03 0.04
CA ALA A 17 -0.64 1.79 -1.18
C ALA A 17 -0.85 3.27 -0.84
N THR A 18 -0.11 4.15 -1.51
CA THR A 18 -0.24 5.60 -1.33
C THR A 18 -1.02 6.20 -2.48
N TYR A 19 -1.91 7.14 -2.15
CA TYR A 19 -2.71 7.87 -3.13
C TYR A 19 -2.86 9.34 -2.70
N SER A 20 -3.30 10.18 -3.62
CA SER A 20 -3.53 11.60 -3.36
C SER A 20 -4.93 12.02 -3.80
N ILE A 21 -5.61 12.83 -2.97
CA ILE A 21 -6.89 13.45 -3.28
C ILE A 21 -6.74 14.93 -2.95
N ASP A 22 -7.04 15.81 -3.91
CA ASP A 22 -6.98 17.27 -3.75
C ASP A 22 -5.66 17.82 -3.17
N GLY A 23 -4.54 17.13 -3.43
CA GLY A 23 -3.21 17.50 -2.95
C GLY A 23 -2.84 16.93 -1.57
N ASP A 24 -3.80 16.36 -0.85
CA ASP A 24 -3.55 15.60 0.37
C ASP A 24 -3.12 14.18 0.04
N PHE A 25 -2.15 13.65 0.80
CA PHE A 25 -1.69 12.28 0.67
C PHE A 25 -2.38 11.37 1.67
N PHE A 26 -2.66 10.15 1.22
CA PHE A 26 -3.26 9.09 2.02
C PHE A 26 -2.48 7.80 1.84
N ALA A 27 -2.50 6.95 2.86
CA ALA A 27 -2.02 5.60 2.84
C ALA A 27 -3.17 4.63 3.10
N MET A 28 -3.23 3.55 2.33
CA MET A 28 -4.06 2.39 2.59
C MET A 28 -3.13 1.25 2.98
N HIS A 29 -3.11 0.93 4.27
CA HIS A 29 -2.38 -0.23 4.81
C HIS A 29 -3.38 -1.39 4.94
N GLU A 30 -3.20 -2.43 4.15
CA GLU A 30 -4.14 -3.54 4.06
C GLU A 30 -3.41 -4.88 4.12
N LEU A 31 -4.04 -5.86 4.78
CA LEU A 31 -3.75 -7.28 4.62
C LEU A 31 -4.85 -7.90 3.75
N SER A 32 -4.52 -8.19 2.50
CA SER A 32 -5.43 -8.81 1.54
C SER A 32 -5.27 -10.32 1.52
N SER A 33 -6.39 -11.03 1.38
CA SER A 33 -6.46 -12.49 1.25
C SER A 33 -6.83 -12.89 -0.17
N PHE A 34 -6.26 -13.99 -0.62
CA PHE A 34 -6.44 -14.52 -1.97
C PHE A 34 -6.67 -16.02 -1.94
N ILE A 35 -7.42 -16.52 -2.90
CA ILE A 35 -7.54 -17.96 -3.19
C ILE A 35 -7.05 -18.24 -4.61
N LYS A 36 -6.48 -19.42 -4.84
CA LYS A 36 -6.09 -19.92 -6.15
C LYS A 36 -7.13 -20.93 -6.63
N GLN A 37 -7.69 -20.72 -7.80
CA GLN A 37 -8.62 -21.64 -8.44
C GLN A 37 -8.23 -21.80 -9.91
N ASP A 38 -8.10 -23.06 -10.35
CA ASP A 38 -7.67 -23.40 -11.72
C ASP A 38 -6.38 -22.69 -12.15
N GLY A 39 -5.43 -22.54 -11.21
CA GLY A 39 -4.15 -21.86 -11.43
C GLY A 39 -4.19 -20.33 -11.36
N ASN A 40 -5.37 -19.72 -11.17
CA ASN A 40 -5.55 -18.27 -11.14
C ASN A 40 -5.84 -17.77 -9.72
N TRP A 41 -5.23 -16.63 -9.36
CA TRP A 41 -5.43 -15.99 -8.05
C TRP A 41 -6.60 -15.01 -8.07
N TYR A 42 -7.45 -15.09 -7.06
CA TYR A 42 -8.62 -14.23 -6.87
C TYR A 42 -8.57 -13.57 -5.50
N TYR A 43 -8.79 -12.27 -5.45
CA TYR A 43 -8.97 -11.52 -4.20
C TYR A 43 -10.27 -11.95 -3.52
N THR A 44 -10.23 -12.18 -2.22
CA THR A 44 -11.41 -12.58 -1.44
C THR A 44 -11.79 -11.57 -0.38
N SER A 45 -10.82 -11.03 0.34
CA SER A 45 -11.07 -10.06 1.41
C SER A 45 -9.86 -9.18 1.70
N GLY A 46 -10.13 -8.07 2.37
CA GLY A 46 -9.12 -7.10 2.80
C GLY A 46 -9.40 -6.66 4.22
N LEU A 47 -8.35 -6.67 5.05
CA LEU A 47 -8.41 -6.13 6.40
C LEU A 47 -7.59 -4.84 6.43
N THR A 48 -8.27 -3.71 6.64
CA THR A 48 -7.60 -2.43 6.88
C THR A 48 -6.80 -2.51 8.18
N LYS A 49 -5.51 -2.22 8.07
CA LYS A 49 -4.56 -2.20 9.18
C LYS A 49 -4.40 -0.78 9.70
N GLU A 50 -3.78 -0.68 10.86
CA GLU A 50 -3.45 0.61 11.46
C GLU A 50 -2.54 1.45 10.57
N LYS A 51 -2.56 2.77 10.77
CA LYS A 51 -1.86 3.77 9.94
C LYS A 51 -2.39 3.89 8.50
N SER A 52 -3.57 3.34 8.22
CA SER A 52 -4.37 3.78 7.07
C SER A 52 -4.99 5.15 7.35
N GLY A 53 -5.05 6.02 6.34
CA GLY A 53 -5.60 7.37 6.45
C GLY A 53 -4.69 8.44 5.86
N GLN A 54 -4.96 9.70 6.21
CA GLN A 54 -4.16 10.84 5.76
C GLN A 54 -2.74 10.75 6.31
N ILE A 55 -1.76 11.02 5.46
CA ILE A 55 -0.35 11.07 5.81
C ILE A 55 0.22 12.45 5.48
N THR A 56 1.05 12.97 6.37
CA THR A 56 1.72 14.26 6.19
C THR A 56 3.23 14.02 6.07
N PRO A 57 3.76 13.77 4.86
CA PRO A 57 5.19 13.56 4.68
C PRO A 57 5.97 14.81 5.11
N THR A 58 7.04 14.62 5.86
CA THR A 58 7.96 15.71 6.20
C THR A 58 8.89 16.00 5.03
N ARG A 59 9.56 17.16 5.05
CA ARG A 59 10.43 17.64 3.95
C ARG A 59 11.49 16.61 3.50
N ASN A 60 11.99 15.78 4.40
CA ASN A 60 13.07 14.83 4.11
C ASN A 60 12.60 13.40 3.88
N ASP A 61 11.32 13.08 4.12
CA ASP A 61 10.78 11.74 3.91
C ASP A 61 10.78 11.37 2.42
N PRO A 62 10.79 10.07 2.08
CA PRO A 62 10.50 9.63 0.73
C PRO A 62 9.17 10.19 0.24
N CYS A 63 9.13 10.66 -1.00
CA CYS A 63 7.93 11.26 -1.57
C CYS A 63 6.84 10.18 -1.74
N PRO A 64 5.61 10.39 -1.21
CA PRO A 64 4.56 9.37 -1.28
C PRO A 64 4.09 9.02 -2.71
N CYS A 65 4.47 9.80 -3.73
CA CYS A 65 4.18 9.48 -5.13
C CYS A 65 5.00 8.30 -5.70
N GLY A 66 5.92 7.73 -4.92
CA GLY A 66 6.72 6.57 -5.35
C GLY A 66 7.97 6.91 -6.19
N SER A 67 8.30 8.19 -6.37
CA SER A 67 9.44 8.62 -7.20
C SER A 67 10.83 8.25 -6.65
N GLY A 68 10.92 7.77 -5.40
CA GLY A 68 12.17 7.51 -4.69
C GLY A 68 12.93 8.77 -4.23
N LYS A 69 12.47 9.97 -4.58
CA LYS A 69 13.08 11.24 -4.16
C LYS A 69 12.58 11.66 -2.78
N LYS A 70 13.34 12.53 -2.08
CA LYS A 70 12.85 13.22 -0.88
C LYS A 70 11.66 14.12 -1.24
N TYR A 71 10.70 14.29 -0.34
CA TYR A 71 9.48 15.06 -0.58
C TYR A 71 9.77 16.50 -1.04
N LYS A 72 10.71 17.19 -0.37
CA LYS A 72 11.22 18.54 -0.75
C LYS A 72 11.86 18.65 -2.13
N LYS A 73 12.18 17.52 -2.77
CA LYS A 73 12.78 17.44 -4.11
C LYS A 73 11.81 16.81 -5.12
N CYS A 74 10.54 16.69 -4.75
CA CYS A 74 9.51 16.06 -5.56
C CYS A 74 8.19 16.84 -5.43
N CYS A 75 7.21 16.32 -4.69
CA CYS A 75 5.85 16.89 -4.68
C CYS A 75 5.65 18.11 -3.76
N LEU A 76 6.61 18.45 -2.90
CA LEU A 76 6.57 19.67 -2.08
C LEU A 76 7.09 20.90 -2.87
N ALA A 77 6.68 21.05 -4.12
CA ALA A 77 7.15 22.15 -4.97
C ALA A 77 6.45 23.46 -4.60
#